data_AF-A0AA38GAY3-F1
#
_entry.id   AF-A0AA38GAY3-F1
#
_cell.length_a   1.000
_cell.length_b   1.000
_cell.length_c   1.000
_cell.angle_alpha   90.00
_cell.angle_beta   90.00
_cell.angle_gamma   90.00
#
_symmetry.space_group_name_H-M   'P 1'
#
loop_
_entity.id
_entity.type
_entity.pdbx_description
1 polymer ?
#
loop_
_entity_poly.entity_id
_entity_poly.type
_entity_poly.pdbx_seq_one_letter_code
_entity_poly.pdbx_strand_id
1 'polypeptide(L)'
;KQWREYRPLKKISLENKKYHVFLSFRGEDTRQNLVDHLFQCLSGTGVHIFLDSKEIKAGDKISERLKRAIEETDIHIPVLSPNYAKSAWCLKEVTEMSKSKGLIIPLFYGVEPADVRYPDQRKYAAAFWYHSMKGRHKPETINEWKTALKRVSSLSGWSLQTTSGYEGKLVKRVVFDVLNTLNNVPLNVTNYAVGLKNQMDAVIDLLKIGVNDRAITVGIWGGGGIGKSTLAKAIYNDIFRKFEAVSFVSDVRANAWRVDG
;
A
#
# COMPACT_ATOMS: atom_id res chain seq x y z
N LYS A 1 -12.75 -28.20 22.44
CA LYS A 1 -12.04 -27.37 21.43
C LYS A 1 -12.59 -25.95 21.53
N GLN A 2 -11.94 -25.10 22.32
CA GLN A 2 -12.39 -23.73 22.61
C GLN A 2 -12.25 -22.85 21.39
N TRP A 3 -13.36 -22.22 20.99
CA TRP A 3 -13.38 -21.08 20.10
C TRP A 3 -12.63 -19.94 20.79
N ARG A 4 -11.49 -19.52 20.24
CA ARG A 4 -10.87 -18.26 20.65
C ARG A 4 -11.81 -17.14 20.24
N GLU A 5 -12.42 -16.51 21.23
CA GLU A 5 -13.25 -15.31 21.07
C GLU A 5 -12.53 -14.28 20.18
N TYR A 6 -13.32 -13.66 19.31
CA TYR A 6 -12.91 -12.53 18.48
C TYR A 6 -12.28 -11.45 19.37
N ARG A 7 -10.96 -11.26 19.29
CA ARG A 7 -10.38 -10.00 19.76
C ARG A 7 -10.88 -8.89 18.82
N PRO A 8 -11.55 -7.84 19.32
CA PRO A 8 -11.86 -6.67 18.52
C PRO A 8 -10.55 -6.15 17.93
N LEU A 9 -10.56 -5.79 16.64
CA LEU A 9 -9.42 -5.12 16.02
C LEU A 9 -9.13 -3.84 16.84
N LYS A 10 -7.89 -3.70 17.30
CA LYS A 10 -7.50 -2.58 18.17
C LYS A 10 -7.67 -1.28 17.39
N LYS A 11 -8.51 -0.37 17.90
CA LYS A 11 -8.63 0.99 17.36
C LYS A 11 -7.29 1.69 17.49
N ILE A 12 -6.81 2.27 16.39
CA ILE A 12 -5.51 2.94 16.33
C ILE A 12 -5.70 4.45 16.31
N SER A 13 -4.79 5.18 16.97
CA SER A 13 -4.77 6.64 16.96
C SER A 13 -4.03 7.09 15.71
N LEU A 14 -4.78 7.42 14.66
CA LEU A 14 -4.24 7.89 13.39
C LEU A 14 -4.13 9.42 13.35
N GLU A 15 -3.27 9.92 12.46
CA GLU A 15 -3.26 11.35 12.10
C GLU A 15 -4.66 11.77 11.61
N ASN A 16 -5.07 13.00 11.91
CA ASN A 16 -6.37 13.52 11.47
C ASN A 16 -6.33 13.87 9.98
N LYS A 17 -6.35 12.84 9.12
CA LYS A 17 -6.41 12.94 7.66
C LYS A 17 -7.82 12.69 7.16
N LYS A 18 -8.14 13.32 6.03
CA LYS A 18 -9.42 13.11 5.35
C LYS A 18 -9.59 11.65 4.91
N TYR A 19 -8.53 11.07 4.36
CA TYR A 19 -8.47 9.67 3.96
C TYR A 19 -7.05 9.13 4.19
N HIS A 20 -6.96 7.89 4.67
CA HIS A 20 -5.69 7.17 4.79
C HIS A 20 -5.51 6.19 3.62
N VAL A 21 -6.61 5.58 3.18
CA VAL A 21 -6.64 4.55 2.15
C VAL A 21 -7.47 5.02 0.97
N PHE A 22 -6.96 4.84 -0.24
CA PHE A 22 -7.71 4.92 -1.48
C PHE A 22 -7.99 3.51 -2.01
N LEU A 23 -9.26 3.16 -2.20
CA LEU A 23 -9.69 1.90 -2.82
C LEU A 23 -10.16 2.15 -4.26
N SER A 24 -9.48 1.54 -5.23
CA SER A 24 -9.91 1.51 -6.63
C SER A 24 -10.38 0.11 -6.99
N PHE A 25 -11.57 0.00 -7.59
CA PHE A 25 -12.19 -1.30 -7.86
C PHE A 25 -13.24 -1.21 -8.96
N ARG A 26 -13.53 -2.36 -9.59
CA ARG A 26 -14.68 -2.47 -10.48
C ARG A 26 -15.94 -2.76 -9.67
N GLY A 27 -16.83 -1.78 -9.60
CA GLY A 27 -18.07 -1.89 -8.84
C GLY A 27 -18.91 -3.12 -9.18
N GLU A 28 -19.06 -3.44 -10.47
CA GLU A 28 -19.79 -4.63 -10.94
C GLU A 28 -19.22 -5.96 -10.40
N ASP A 29 -17.90 -6.04 -10.18
CA ASP A 29 -17.26 -7.28 -9.78
C ASP A 29 -17.24 -7.45 -8.26
N THR A 30 -16.96 -6.37 -7.52
CA THR A 30 -16.52 -6.49 -6.13
C THR A 30 -17.25 -5.63 -5.10
N ARG A 31 -18.16 -4.73 -5.51
CA ARG A 31 -18.80 -3.75 -4.61
C ARG A 31 -19.55 -4.40 -3.45
N GLN A 32 -20.30 -5.46 -3.70
CA GLN A 32 -21.20 -6.11 -2.72
C GLN A 32 -20.56 -7.32 -2.02
N ASN A 33 -19.26 -7.57 -2.24
CA ASN A 33 -18.54 -8.70 -1.64
C ASN A 33 -17.25 -8.21 -0.95
N LEU A 34 -16.08 -8.57 -1.49
CA LEU A 34 -14.76 -8.26 -0.97
C LEU A 34 -14.59 -6.78 -0.60
N VAL A 35 -15.06 -5.84 -1.43
CA VAL A 35 -14.86 -4.40 -1.16
C VAL A 35 -15.74 -3.93 0.01
N ASP A 36 -16.99 -4.38 0.10
CA ASP A 36 -17.86 -4.05 1.23
C ASP A 36 -17.28 -4.59 2.55
N HIS A 37 -16.87 -5.85 2.57
CA HIS A 37 -16.23 -6.46 3.74
C HIS A 37 -14.93 -5.73 4.14
N LEU A 38 -14.08 -5.39 3.17
CA LEU A 38 -12.84 -4.67 3.42
C LEU A 38 -13.11 -3.25 3.97
N PHE A 39 -14.08 -2.55 3.38
CA PHE A 39 -14.49 -1.22 3.81
C PHE A 39 -15.01 -1.23 5.25
N GLN A 40 -15.91 -2.16 5.58
CA GLN A 40 -16.48 -2.28 6.93
C GLN A 40 -15.39 -2.60 7.97
N CYS A 41 -14.50 -3.55 7.65
CA CYS A 41 -13.44 -3.95 8.58
C CYS A 41 -12.45 -2.80 8.84
N LEU A 42 -11.99 -2.09 7.81
CA LEU A 42 -11.07 -0.96 7.94
C LEU A 42 -11.73 0.26 8.61
N SER A 43 -12.98 0.56 8.26
CA SER A 43 -13.71 1.67 8.90
C SER A 43 -13.91 1.41 10.39
N GLY A 44 -14.18 0.16 10.77
CA GLY A 44 -14.31 -0.27 12.15
C GLY A 44 -13.05 -0.07 13.02
N THR A 45 -11.87 0.11 12.39
CA THR A 45 -10.61 0.37 13.10
C THR A 45 -10.23 1.84 13.19
N GLY A 46 -11.07 2.74 12.66
CA GLY A 46 -10.80 4.19 12.58
C GLY A 46 -10.06 4.61 11.32
N VAL A 47 -9.86 3.73 10.34
CA VAL A 47 -9.23 4.07 9.07
C VAL A 47 -10.25 4.77 8.17
N HIS A 48 -10.00 6.03 7.84
CA HIS A 48 -10.77 6.75 6.82
C HIS A 48 -10.41 6.29 5.41
N ILE A 49 -11.41 5.93 4.60
CA ILE A 49 -11.23 5.32 3.28
C ILE A 49 -11.95 6.12 2.21
N PHE A 50 -11.25 6.42 1.12
CA PHE A 50 -11.86 6.91 -0.10
C PHE A 50 -12.25 5.70 -0.97
N LEU A 51 -13.55 5.49 -1.16
CA LEU A 51 -14.09 4.52 -2.10
C LEU A 51 -14.36 5.18 -3.44
N ASP A 52 -13.59 4.85 -4.48
CA ASP A 52 -14.00 5.22 -5.82
C ASP A 52 -14.91 4.14 -6.41
N SER A 53 -16.19 4.27 -6.11
CA SER A 53 -17.23 3.36 -6.60
C SER A 53 -17.96 3.93 -7.82
N LYS A 54 -17.56 5.08 -8.36
CA LYS A 54 -18.48 5.90 -9.13
C LYS A 54 -18.45 5.58 -10.63
N GLU A 55 -19.43 4.76 -11.03
CA GLU A 55 -20.06 4.82 -12.36
C GLU A 55 -20.85 6.14 -12.52
N ILE A 56 -20.20 7.29 -12.32
CA ILE A 56 -20.83 8.62 -12.45
C ILE A 56 -20.32 9.30 -13.71
N LYS A 57 -21.27 9.78 -14.51
CA LYS A 57 -21.07 10.57 -15.74
C LYS A 57 -19.99 11.62 -15.52
N ALA A 58 -18.91 11.49 -16.29
CA ALA A 58 -17.71 12.30 -16.18
C ALA A 58 -17.99 13.80 -16.35
N GLY A 59 -17.31 14.59 -15.53
CA GLY A 59 -17.07 16.02 -15.72
C GLY A 59 -15.69 16.37 -15.14
N ASP A 60 -15.06 17.44 -15.64
CA ASP A 60 -13.65 17.76 -15.38
C ASP A 60 -13.31 17.91 -13.88
N LYS A 61 -14.25 18.43 -13.08
CA LYS A 61 -14.09 18.61 -11.61
C LYS A 61 -13.91 17.29 -10.84
N ILE A 62 -14.39 16.16 -11.36
CA ILE A 62 -14.23 14.86 -10.70
C ILE A 62 -12.78 14.38 -10.83
N SER A 63 -12.10 14.73 -11.91
CA SER A 63 -10.73 14.30 -12.18
C SER A 63 -9.70 14.94 -11.25
N GLU A 64 -9.85 16.22 -10.90
CA GLU A 64 -8.95 16.90 -9.96
C GLU A 64 -9.12 16.40 -8.53
N ARG A 65 -10.38 16.20 -8.10
CA ARG A 65 -10.67 15.61 -6.79
C ARG A 65 -10.09 14.20 -6.66
N LEU A 66 -10.15 13.41 -7.72
CA LEU A 66 -9.57 12.08 -7.78
C LEU A 66 -8.04 12.13 -7.62
N LYS A 67 -7.37 12.94 -8.44
CA LYS A 67 -5.91 13.11 -8.35
C LYS A 67 -5.47 13.55 -6.97
N ARG A 68 -6.12 14.57 -6.41
CA ARG A 68 -5.82 15.05 -5.06
C ARG A 68 -6.04 13.97 -4.01
N ALA A 69 -7.12 13.20 -4.10
CA ALA A 69 -7.36 12.10 -3.16
C ALA A 69 -6.27 11.01 -3.25
N ILE A 70 -5.79 10.69 -4.45
CA ILE A 70 -4.67 9.76 -4.65
C ILE A 70 -3.37 10.36 -4.10
N GLU A 71 -3.08 11.64 -4.34
CA GLU A 71 -1.86 12.28 -3.83
C GLU A 71 -1.84 12.42 -2.29
N GLU A 72 -3.00 12.63 -1.67
CA GLU A 72 -3.13 12.87 -0.23
C GLU A 72 -3.28 11.59 0.61
N THR A 73 -3.48 10.41 -0.01
CA THR A 73 -3.65 9.14 0.70
C THR A 73 -2.32 8.39 0.85
N ASP A 74 -2.11 7.78 2.02
CA ASP A 74 -0.87 7.06 2.32
C ASP A 74 -0.80 5.68 1.66
N ILE A 75 -1.96 5.04 1.46
CA ILE A 75 -2.08 3.68 0.93
C ILE A 75 -3.10 3.64 -0.21
N HIS A 76 -2.75 2.96 -1.30
CA HIS A 76 -3.64 2.68 -2.42
C HIS A 76 -3.85 1.17 -2.56
N ILE A 77 -5.10 0.77 -2.72
CA ILE A 77 -5.48 -0.64 -2.85
C ILE A 77 -6.27 -0.79 -4.16
N PRO A 78 -5.61 -1.16 -5.26
CA PRO A 78 -6.29 -1.56 -6.48
C PRO A 78 -6.80 -3.00 -6.33
N VAL A 79 -8.12 -3.17 -6.34
CA VAL A 79 -8.81 -4.48 -6.38
C VAL A 79 -8.98 -4.91 -7.83
N LEU A 80 -7.95 -5.57 -8.34
CA LEU A 80 -7.83 -6.04 -9.71
C LEU A 80 -8.73 -7.27 -9.90
N SER A 81 -9.79 -7.12 -10.67
CA SER A 81 -10.83 -8.11 -10.94
C SER A 81 -11.00 -8.37 -12.45
N PRO A 82 -11.68 -9.44 -12.90
CA PRO A 82 -11.73 -9.81 -14.31
C PRO A 82 -12.22 -8.70 -15.25
N ASN A 83 -13.13 -7.83 -14.81
CA ASN A 83 -13.66 -6.72 -15.60
C ASN A 83 -13.03 -5.36 -15.24
N TYR A 84 -11.99 -5.31 -14.41
CA TYR A 84 -11.33 -4.07 -14.01
C TYR A 84 -10.89 -3.22 -15.21
N ALA A 85 -10.20 -3.85 -16.17
CA ALA A 85 -9.70 -3.16 -17.37
C ALA A 85 -10.81 -2.72 -18.35
N LYS A 86 -12.06 -3.15 -18.19
CA LYS A 86 -13.17 -2.65 -19.02
C LYS A 86 -13.50 -1.19 -18.72
N SER A 87 -13.18 -0.71 -17.52
CA SER A 87 -13.39 0.68 -17.11
C SER A 87 -12.15 1.54 -17.39
N ALA A 88 -12.26 2.49 -18.33
CA ALA A 88 -11.22 3.48 -18.57
C ALA A 88 -10.92 4.33 -17.31
N TRP A 89 -11.91 4.47 -16.42
CA TRP A 89 -11.73 5.15 -15.15
C TRP A 89 -10.83 4.35 -14.20
N CYS A 90 -11.09 3.05 -14.03
CA CYS A 90 -10.23 2.17 -13.21
C CYS A 90 -8.79 2.11 -13.74
N LEU A 91 -8.62 2.17 -15.07
CA LEU A 91 -7.31 2.27 -15.70
C LEU A 91 -6.62 3.62 -15.45
N LYS A 92 -7.38 4.72 -15.43
CA LYS A 92 -6.84 6.04 -15.05
C LYS A 92 -6.41 6.07 -13.58
N GLU A 93 -7.25 5.55 -12.67
CA GLU A 93 -6.95 5.47 -11.25
C GLU A 93 -5.64 4.73 -10.97
N VAL A 94 -5.48 3.51 -11.51
CA VAL A 94 -4.26 2.73 -11.29
C VAL A 94 -3.02 3.39 -11.91
N THR A 95 -3.19 4.14 -13.00
CA THR A 95 -2.11 4.95 -13.57
C THR A 95 -1.69 6.10 -12.64
N GLU A 96 -2.64 6.84 -12.08
CA GLU A 96 -2.33 7.90 -11.11
C GLU A 96 -1.70 7.32 -9.83
N MET A 97 -2.23 6.22 -9.30
CA MET A 97 -1.61 5.51 -8.17
C MET A 97 -0.17 5.12 -8.44
N SER A 98 0.11 4.59 -9.64
CA SER A 98 1.47 4.15 -10.02
C SER A 98 2.49 5.29 -10.08
N LYS A 99 2.02 6.53 -10.20
CA LYS A 99 2.80 7.78 -10.23
C LYS A 99 2.90 8.42 -8.83
N SER A 100 2.03 8.05 -7.89
CA SER A 100 1.98 8.58 -6.54
C SER A 100 3.18 8.12 -5.68
N LYS A 101 3.36 8.77 -4.52
CA LYS A 101 4.31 8.35 -3.48
C LYS A 101 3.69 7.41 -2.44
N GLY A 102 2.39 7.13 -2.53
CA GLY A 102 1.68 6.26 -1.60
C GLY A 102 2.08 4.79 -1.79
N LEU A 103 1.93 4.00 -0.73
CA LEU A 103 2.17 2.56 -0.79
C LEU A 103 1.03 1.90 -1.57
N ILE A 104 1.36 1.06 -2.56
CA ILE A 104 0.34 0.31 -3.31
C ILE A 104 0.32 -1.14 -2.80
N ILE A 105 -0.85 -1.60 -2.35
CA ILE A 105 -1.11 -2.99 -1.95
C ILE A 105 -2.10 -3.59 -2.96
N PRO A 106 -1.63 -4.24 -4.04
CA PRO A 106 -2.52 -4.80 -5.04
C PRO A 106 -3.29 -6.01 -4.49
N LEU A 107 -4.58 -6.07 -4.83
CA LEU A 107 -5.45 -7.20 -4.56
C LEU A 107 -5.89 -7.88 -5.85
N PHE A 108 -5.44 -9.11 -6.06
CA PHE A 108 -5.77 -9.92 -7.23
C PHE A 108 -6.97 -10.82 -6.93
N TYR A 109 -8.16 -10.42 -7.40
CA TYR A 109 -9.43 -11.08 -7.13
C TYR A 109 -9.97 -11.73 -8.41
N GLY A 110 -9.87 -13.06 -8.53
CA GLY A 110 -10.28 -13.79 -9.75
C GLY A 110 -9.31 -13.63 -10.95
N VAL A 111 -8.19 -12.93 -10.75
CA VAL A 111 -7.11 -12.75 -11.73
C VAL A 111 -5.78 -13.13 -11.11
N GLU A 112 -4.82 -13.51 -11.94
CA GLU A 112 -3.44 -13.71 -11.52
C GLU A 112 -2.60 -12.47 -11.81
N PRO A 113 -1.49 -12.24 -11.09
CA PRO A 113 -0.57 -11.13 -11.40
C PRO A 113 -0.13 -11.11 -12.87
N ALA A 114 0.07 -12.29 -13.49
CA ALA A 114 0.41 -12.40 -14.91
C ALA A 114 -0.69 -11.89 -15.84
N ASP A 115 -1.97 -12.06 -15.49
CA ASP A 115 -3.11 -11.56 -16.27
C ASP A 115 -3.12 -10.03 -16.33
N VAL A 116 -2.64 -9.39 -15.25
CA VAL A 116 -2.54 -7.94 -15.11
C VAL A 116 -1.24 -7.42 -15.73
N ARG A 117 -0.14 -8.17 -15.62
CA ARG A 117 1.19 -7.81 -16.14
C ARG A 117 1.25 -7.78 -17.66
N TYR A 118 0.49 -8.67 -18.32
CA TYR A 118 0.41 -8.79 -19.78
C TYR A 118 -1.03 -8.55 -20.25
N PRO A 119 -1.53 -7.30 -20.09
CA PRO A 119 -2.96 -7.03 -20.17
C PRO A 119 -3.52 -7.12 -21.61
N ASP A 120 -2.67 -7.13 -22.63
CA ASP A 120 -3.03 -7.31 -24.04
C ASP A 120 -2.94 -8.76 -24.53
N GLN A 121 -2.42 -9.67 -23.71
CA GLN A 121 -2.18 -11.06 -24.08
C GLN A 121 -3.02 -12.05 -23.25
N ARG A 122 -3.64 -11.59 -22.17
CA ARG A 122 -4.34 -12.45 -21.18
C ARG A 122 -5.75 -11.96 -20.89
N LYS A 123 -6.26 -12.11 -19.65
CA LYS A 123 -7.67 -11.85 -19.30
C LYS A 123 -8.16 -10.44 -19.63
N TYR A 124 -7.28 -9.45 -19.71
CA TYR A 124 -7.63 -8.07 -20.09
C TYR A 124 -7.56 -7.78 -21.59
N ALA A 125 -7.16 -8.74 -22.43
CA ALA A 125 -6.89 -8.51 -23.85
C ALA A 125 -8.11 -7.96 -24.60
N ALA A 126 -9.30 -8.54 -24.35
CA ALA A 126 -10.54 -8.06 -24.95
C ALA A 126 -10.88 -6.61 -24.54
N ALA A 127 -10.57 -6.22 -23.30
CA ALA A 127 -10.79 -4.86 -22.84
C ALA A 127 -9.82 -3.87 -23.52
N PHE A 128 -8.54 -4.23 -23.65
CA PHE A 128 -7.54 -3.40 -24.34
C PHE A 128 -7.80 -3.31 -25.85
N TRP A 129 -8.29 -4.39 -26.46
CA TRP A 129 -8.75 -4.37 -27.85
C TRP A 129 -9.92 -3.39 -28.02
N TYR A 130 -10.92 -3.45 -27.14
CA TYR A 130 -12.08 -2.54 -27.17
C TYR A 130 -11.67 -1.06 -27.01
N HIS A 131 -10.78 -0.76 -26.07
CA HIS A 131 -10.28 0.62 -25.87
C HIS A 131 -9.52 1.15 -27.09
N SER A 132 -8.74 0.28 -27.75
CA SER A 132 -8.00 0.63 -28.97
C SER A 132 -8.93 0.86 -30.16
N MET A 133 -9.91 -0.02 -30.37
CA MET A 133 -10.80 0.00 -31.54
C MET A 133 -11.83 1.13 -31.51
N LYS A 134 -12.27 1.56 -30.32
CA LYS A 134 -13.25 2.64 -30.19
C LYS A 134 -12.70 4.01 -30.58
N GLY A 135 -11.37 4.15 -30.80
CA GLY A 135 -10.72 5.42 -31.14
C GLY A 135 -10.87 6.52 -30.07
N ARG A 136 -11.38 6.16 -28.89
CA ARG A 136 -11.69 7.11 -27.80
C ARG A 136 -10.46 7.51 -26.99
N HIS A 137 -9.38 6.74 -27.10
CA HIS A 137 -8.16 6.92 -26.34
C HIS A 137 -6.97 6.86 -27.28
N LYS A 138 -6.02 7.78 -27.10
CA LYS A 138 -4.81 7.82 -27.91
C LYS A 138 -3.90 6.62 -27.58
N PRO A 139 -3.09 6.13 -28.53
CA PRO A 139 -2.16 5.03 -28.27
C PRO A 139 -1.26 5.26 -27.05
N GLU A 140 -0.84 6.51 -26.80
CA GLU A 140 0.00 6.88 -25.66
C GLU A 140 -0.73 6.63 -24.32
N THR A 141 -2.01 7.00 -24.24
CA THR A 141 -2.85 6.74 -23.06
C THR A 141 -2.97 5.24 -22.79
N ILE A 142 -3.17 4.44 -23.84
CA ILE A 142 -3.26 2.99 -23.72
C ILE A 142 -1.92 2.41 -23.22
N ASN A 143 -0.80 2.92 -23.72
CA ASN A 143 0.52 2.50 -23.27
C ASN A 143 0.82 2.88 -21.81
N GLU A 144 0.37 4.05 -21.36
CA GLU A 144 0.44 4.44 -19.94
C GLU A 144 -0.33 3.48 -19.04
N TRP A 145 -1.55 3.07 -19.44
CA TRP A 145 -2.33 2.08 -18.70
C TRP A 145 -1.61 0.74 -18.60
N LYS A 146 -1.06 0.24 -19.72
CA LYS A 146 -0.28 -1.01 -19.73
C LYS A 146 0.94 -0.92 -18.79
N THR A 147 1.66 0.20 -18.84
CA THR A 147 2.84 0.43 -18.00
C THR A 147 2.48 0.45 -16.52
N ALA A 148 1.40 1.13 -16.15
CA ALA A 148 0.91 1.18 -14.77
C ALA A 148 0.50 -0.20 -14.26
N LEU A 149 -0.29 -0.95 -15.03
CA LEU A 149 -0.70 -2.32 -14.67
C LEU A 149 0.50 -3.26 -14.53
N LYS A 150 1.50 -3.16 -15.42
CA LYS A 150 2.76 -3.91 -15.33
C LYS A 150 3.52 -3.58 -14.05
N ARG A 151 3.61 -2.31 -13.69
CA ARG A 151 4.27 -1.87 -12.43
C ARG A 151 3.53 -2.40 -11.21
N VAL A 152 2.22 -2.19 -11.13
CA VAL A 152 1.39 -2.61 -9.99
C VAL A 152 1.36 -4.13 -9.82
N SER A 153 1.26 -4.89 -10.92
CA SER A 153 1.30 -6.36 -10.89
C SER A 153 2.68 -6.97 -10.58
N SER A 154 3.71 -6.12 -10.46
CA SER A 154 5.05 -6.54 -10.05
C SER A 154 5.31 -6.26 -8.57
N LEU A 155 4.39 -5.61 -7.86
CA LEU A 155 4.46 -5.39 -6.42
C LEU A 155 3.92 -6.60 -5.65
N SER A 156 4.43 -6.81 -4.43
CA SER A 156 3.85 -7.76 -3.48
C SER A 156 2.43 -7.38 -3.16
N GLY A 157 1.52 -8.36 -3.17
CA GLY A 157 0.11 -8.16 -2.89
C GLY A 157 -0.59 -9.45 -2.55
N TRP A 158 -1.90 -9.38 -2.40
CA TRP A 158 -2.69 -10.53 -1.95
C TRP A 158 -3.63 -11.04 -3.03
N SER A 159 -3.90 -12.34 -2.99
CA SER A 159 -4.89 -12.99 -3.85
C SER A 159 -5.71 -13.99 -3.07
N LEU A 160 -6.85 -14.42 -3.62
CA LEU A 160 -7.62 -15.53 -3.02
C LEU A 160 -6.76 -16.80 -2.87
N GLN A 161 -5.83 -17.07 -3.80
CA GLN A 161 -4.93 -18.23 -3.71
C GLN A 161 -4.03 -18.16 -2.46
N THR A 162 -3.53 -16.96 -2.09
CA THR A 162 -2.71 -16.79 -0.87
C THR A 162 -3.43 -17.18 0.41
N THR A 163 -4.77 -17.26 0.37
CA THR A 163 -5.64 -17.54 1.51
C THR A 163 -6.48 -18.80 1.31
N SER A 164 -6.06 -19.70 0.41
CA SER A 164 -6.76 -20.95 0.09
C SER A 164 -8.21 -20.75 -0.36
N GLY A 165 -8.50 -19.61 -1.02
CA GLY A 165 -9.82 -19.25 -1.51
C GLY A 165 -10.75 -18.58 -0.50
N TYR A 166 -10.32 -18.40 0.76
CA TYR A 166 -11.18 -17.84 1.81
C TYR A 166 -11.14 -16.30 1.82
N GLU A 167 -12.18 -15.66 1.30
CA GLU A 167 -12.32 -14.20 1.26
C GLU A 167 -12.16 -13.53 2.63
N GLY A 168 -12.78 -14.09 3.68
CA GLY A 168 -12.65 -13.54 5.03
C GLY A 168 -11.22 -13.57 5.58
N LYS A 169 -10.39 -14.54 5.17
CA LYS A 169 -8.95 -14.56 5.54
C LYS A 169 -8.17 -13.51 4.74
N LEU A 170 -8.52 -13.31 3.46
CA LEU A 170 -7.97 -12.25 2.63
C LEU A 170 -8.23 -10.88 3.24
N VAL A 171 -9.47 -10.57 3.57
CA VAL A 171 -9.84 -9.30 4.23
C VAL A 171 -9.04 -9.08 5.50
N LYS A 172 -8.93 -10.10 6.38
CA LYS A 172 -8.15 -10.00 7.62
C LYS A 172 -6.67 -9.68 7.38
N ARG A 173 -6.05 -10.29 6.37
CA ARG A 173 -4.64 -10.01 6.02
C ARG A 173 -4.45 -8.59 5.51
N VAL A 174 -5.31 -8.15 4.60
CA VAL A 174 -5.24 -6.78 4.06
C VAL A 174 -5.45 -5.75 5.16
N VAL A 175 -6.43 -5.97 6.03
CA VAL A 175 -6.68 -5.10 7.18
C VAL A 175 -5.45 -5.04 8.09
N PHE A 176 -4.83 -6.19 8.38
CA PHE A 176 -3.62 -6.25 9.18
C PHE A 176 -2.47 -5.45 8.56
N ASP A 177 -2.22 -5.62 7.27
CA ASP A 177 -1.16 -4.89 6.55
C ASP A 177 -1.40 -3.39 6.52
N VAL A 178 -2.65 -2.97 6.26
CA VAL A 178 -3.05 -1.55 6.28
C VAL A 178 -2.80 -0.96 7.67
N LEU A 179 -3.25 -1.63 8.73
CA LEU A 179 -3.08 -1.15 10.09
C LEU A 179 -1.61 -1.08 10.49
N ASN A 180 -0.80 -2.08 10.14
CA ASN A 180 0.63 -2.04 10.41
C ASN A 180 1.30 -0.90 9.65
N THR A 181 0.96 -0.72 8.38
CA THR A 181 1.49 0.37 7.55
C THR A 181 1.16 1.73 8.14
N LEU A 182 -0.09 1.93 8.59
CA LEU A 182 -0.52 3.19 9.20
C LEU A 182 -0.01 3.39 10.64
N ASN A 183 0.20 2.30 11.39
CA ASN A 183 0.79 2.34 12.74
C ASN A 183 2.30 2.60 12.74
N ASN A 184 2.97 2.36 11.61
CA ASN A 184 4.38 2.71 11.44
C ASN A 184 4.49 4.23 11.21
N VAL A 185 4.20 4.99 12.27
CA VAL A 185 4.37 6.44 12.33
C VAL A 185 5.87 6.74 12.22
N PRO A 186 6.28 7.70 11.38
CA PRO A 186 7.64 8.21 11.42
C PRO A 186 8.01 8.57 12.85
N LEU A 187 9.09 7.98 13.36
CA LEU A 187 9.58 8.24 14.69
C LEU A 187 9.89 9.73 14.80
N ASN A 188 9.51 10.37 15.91
CA ASN A 188 9.79 11.79 16.10
C ASN A 188 11.32 12.01 16.13
N VAL A 189 11.81 12.70 15.10
CA VAL A 189 13.18 13.17 14.95
C VAL A 189 13.08 14.69 14.92
N THR A 190 13.64 15.37 15.92
CA THR A 190 13.76 16.83 15.94
C THR A 190 14.50 17.31 14.67
N ASN A 191 14.11 18.47 14.11
CA ASN A 191 14.58 19.03 12.82
C ASN A 191 16.09 19.40 12.76
N TYR A 192 16.98 18.54 13.23
CA TYR A 192 18.44 18.64 13.06
C TYR A 192 18.90 17.93 11.77
N ALA A 193 17.98 17.61 10.86
CA ALA A 193 18.17 16.74 9.69
C ALA A 193 19.19 17.25 8.66
N VAL A 194 19.55 18.53 8.70
CA VAL A 194 20.49 19.13 7.73
C VAL A 194 21.92 18.54 7.86
N GLY A 195 22.29 17.98 9.03
CA GLY A 195 23.62 17.43 9.27
C GLY A 195 23.77 15.90 9.19
N LEU A 196 22.66 15.15 9.12
CA LEU A 196 22.69 13.68 9.25
C LEU A 196 22.70 12.92 7.92
N LYS A 197 22.45 13.61 6.80
CA LYS A 197 22.22 12.98 5.51
C LYS A 197 23.37 12.07 5.05
N ASN A 198 24.61 12.55 5.10
CA ASN A 198 25.78 11.76 4.71
C ASN A 198 25.95 10.49 5.57
N GLN A 199 25.61 10.57 6.86
CA GLN A 199 25.67 9.42 7.76
C GLN A 199 24.54 8.42 7.50
N MET A 200 23.35 8.92 7.16
CA MET A 200 22.22 8.07 6.75
C MET A 200 22.56 7.31 5.47
N ASP A 201 23.04 8.02 4.44
CA ASP A 201 23.38 7.43 3.14
C ASP A 201 24.45 6.33 3.31
N ALA A 202 25.49 6.59 4.10
CA ALA A 202 26.52 5.59 4.39
C ALA A 202 25.97 4.32 5.07
N VAL A 203 25.01 4.44 5.99
CA VAL A 203 24.40 3.27 6.64
C VAL A 203 23.43 2.55 5.69
N ILE A 204 22.66 3.29 4.89
CA ILE A 204 21.73 2.71 3.92
C ILE A 204 22.48 1.90 2.84
N ASP A 205 23.63 2.40 2.38
CA ASP A 205 24.48 1.68 1.45
C ASP A 205 25.01 0.36 2.03
N LEU A 206 25.35 0.34 3.34
CA LEU A 206 25.77 -0.88 4.03
C LEU A 206 24.63 -1.92 4.13
N LEU A 207 23.37 -1.47 4.23
CA LEU A 207 22.21 -2.36 4.31
C LEU A 207 21.92 -3.08 3.00
N LYS A 208 22.47 -2.62 1.85
CA LYS A 208 22.31 -3.24 0.52
C LYS A 208 20.86 -3.64 0.20
N ILE A 209 19.92 -2.77 0.58
CA ILE A 209 18.48 -3.03 0.47
C ILE A 209 18.11 -3.32 -0.98
N GLY A 210 17.50 -4.47 -1.25
CA GLY A 210 17.05 -4.88 -2.59
C GLY A 210 18.13 -5.50 -3.49
N VAL A 211 19.35 -5.74 -2.98
CA VAL A 211 20.44 -6.37 -3.76
C VAL A 211 20.40 -7.90 -3.66
N ASN A 212 20.03 -8.46 -2.50
CA ASN A 212 19.82 -9.90 -2.29
C ASN A 212 19.00 -10.17 -1.01
N ASP A 213 18.52 -11.40 -0.85
CA ASP A 213 17.65 -11.81 0.28
C ASP A 213 18.43 -12.20 1.56
N ARG A 214 19.66 -11.70 1.75
CA ARG A 214 20.45 -12.01 2.96
C ARG A 214 20.05 -11.10 4.12
N ALA A 215 20.00 -11.67 5.32
CA ALA A 215 19.88 -10.89 6.55
C ALA A 215 21.19 -10.12 6.80
N ILE A 216 21.10 -8.79 6.84
CA ILE A 216 22.23 -7.88 7.10
C ILE A 216 21.98 -7.18 8.44
N THR A 217 22.98 -7.19 9.31
CA THR A 217 22.96 -6.46 10.59
C THR A 217 24.00 -5.36 10.55
N VAL A 218 23.59 -4.12 10.86
CA VAL A 218 24.49 -2.95 10.95
C VAL A 218 24.45 -2.41 12.36
N GLY A 219 25.63 -2.20 12.95
CA GLY A 219 25.79 -1.59 14.28
C GLY A 219 26.18 -0.12 14.18
N ILE A 220 25.53 0.74 14.96
CA ILE A 220 25.89 2.16 15.12
C ILE A 220 26.46 2.34 16.54
N TRP A 221 27.75 2.69 16.65
CA TRP A 221 28.44 2.87 17.95
C TRP A 221 29.12 4.25 18.05
N GLY A 222 29.48 4.64 19.28
CA GLY A 222 30.10 5.94 19.56
C GLY A 222 29.75 6.47 20.96
N GLY A 223 30.39 7.58 21.36
CA GLY A 223 30.22 8.20 22.69
C GLY A 223 28.77 8.58 23.04
N GLY A 224 28.50 8.78 24.34
CA GLY A 224 27.21 9.27 24.83
C GLY A 224 26.84 10.63 24.23
N GLY A 225 25.55 10.88 23.99
CA GLY A 225 25.06 12.18 23.50
C GLY A 225 25.26 12.48 22.01
N ILE A 226 26.03 11.67 21.26
CA ILE A 226 26.39 11.95 19.85
C ILE A 226 25.25 11.75 18.82
N GLY A 227 24.02 11.47 19.27
CA GLY A 227 22.85 11.37 18.38
C GLY A 227 22.63 10.01 17.70
N LYS A 228 23.25 8.91 18.16
CA LYS A 228 23.06 7.56 17.58
C LYS A 228 21.59 7.14 17.45
N SER A 229 20.80 7.33 18.52
CA SER A 229 19.37 7.01 18.51
C SER A 229 18.60 7.89 17.53
N THR A 230 19.00 9.14 17.38
CA THR A 230 18.43 10.09 16.40
C THR A 230 18.71 9.62 14.97
N LEU A 231 19.96 9.22 14.68
CA LEU A 231 20.35 8.66 13.39
C LEU A 231 19.59 7.37 13.07
N ALA A 232 19.48 6.45 14.04
CA ALA A 232 18.71 5.20 13.86
C ALA A 232 17.22 5.46 13.57
N LYS A 233 16.61 6.44 14.24
CA LYS A 233 15.22 6.86 13.97
C LYS A 233 15.08 7.47 12.57
N ALA A 234 16.03 8.32 12.15
CA ALA A 234 16.02 8.94 10.83
C ALA A 234 16.17 7.91 9.71
N ILE A 235 17.08 6.94 9.86
CA ILE A 235 17.25 5.83 8.92
C ILE A 235 15.98 5.00 8.87
N TYR A 236 15.40 4.63 10.02
CA TYR A 236 14.14 3.90 10.08
C TYR A 236 13.06 4.64 9.27
N ASN A 237 12.86 5.93 9.51
CA ASN A 237 11.86 6.74 8.81
C ASN A 237 12.06 6.78 7.28
N ASP A 238 13.31 6.70 6.82
CA ASP A 238 13.63 6.70 5.39
C ASP A 238 13.37 5.35 4.71
N ILE A 239 13.62 4.25 5.42
CA ILE A 239 13.62 2.91 4.79
C ILE A 239 12.45 2.01 5.20
N PHE A 240 11.70 2.31 6.27
CA PHE A 240 10.74 1.35 6.83
C PHE A 240 9.67 0.91 5.82
N ARG A 241 9.30 1.80 4.88
CA ARG A 241 8.31 1.53 3.82
C ARG A 241 8.81 0.55 2.74
N LYS A 242 10.10 0.19 2.75
CA LYS A 242 10.72 -0.75 1.80
C LYS A 242 10.65 -2.21 2.26
N PHE A 243 10.10 -2.48 3.45
CA PHE A 243 10.06 -3.81 4.06
C PHE A 243 8.61 -4.26 4.35
N GLU A 244 8.37 -5.57 4.28
CA GLU A 244 7.04 -6.17 4.55
C GLU A 244 6.65 -6.10 6.03
N ALA A 245 7.63 -6.16 6.92
CA ALA A 245 7.43 -6.02 8.37
C ALA A 245 8.56 -5.18 8.96
N VAL A 246 8.22 -4.27 9.84
CA VAL A 246 9.18 -3.39 10.51
C VAL A 246 8.82 -3.23 11.98
N SER A 247 9.83 -2.99 12.79
CA SER A 247 9.67 -2.58 14.17
C SER A 247 10.82 -1.68 14.58
N PHE A 248 10.55 -0.77 15.52
CA PHE A 248 11.59 0.01 16.16
C PHE A 248 11.55 -0.23 17.66
N VAL A 249 12.64 -0.77 18.21
CA VAL A 249 12.76 -1.03 19.64
C VAL A 249 13.63 0.05 20.26
N SER A 250 13.02 0.95 21.03
CA SER A 250 13.72 1.99 21.78
C SER A 250 14.05 1.54 23.20
N ASP A 251 15.00 2.24 23.83
CA ASP A 251 15.24 2.19 25.28
C ASP A 251 15.45 0.77 25.84
N VAL A 252 16.10 -0.10 25.07
CA VAL A 252 16.35 -1.51 25.40
C VAL A 252 16.94 -1.65 26.81
N ARG A 253 17.84 -0.74 27.22
CA ARG A 253 18.41 -0.72 28.58
C ARG A 253 17.39 -0.38 29.67
N ALA A 254 16.46 0.54 29.44
CA ALA A 254 15.43 0.90 30.43
C ALA A 254 14.33 -0.17 30.51
N ASN A 255 14.05 -0.85 29.39
CA ASN A 255 13.01 -1.88 29.29
C ASN A 255 13.46 -3.26 29.79
N ALA A 256 14.77 -3.52 29.88
CA ALA A 256 15.32 -4.77 30.42
C ALA A 256 15.12 -4.93 31.95
N TRP A 257 14.84 -3.85 32.68
CA TRP A 257 14.67 -3.86 34.14
C TRP A 257 13.20 -3.81 34.61
N ARG A 258 12.22 -3.93 33.71
CA ARG A 258 10.79 -3.90 34.07
C ARG A 258 10.14 -5.28 34.20
N VAL A 259 10.93 -6.34 34.22
CA VAL A 259 10.45 -7.69 34.53
C VAL A 259 10.88 -8.01 35.95
N ASP A 260 10.18 -7.42 36.92
CA ASP A 260 10.05 -7.86 38.31
C ASP A 260 9.05 -6.90 38.99
N GLY A 261 7.83 -7.39 39.21
CA GLY A 261 6.70 -6.65 39.77
C GLY A 261 5.40 -7.43 39.57
#